data_AF-A0A7T9DJI6-F1
#
_entry.id   AF-A0A7T9DJI6-F1
#
_cell.length_a   1.000
_cell.length_b   1.000
_cell.length_c   1.000
_cell.angle_alpha   90.00
_cell.angle_beta   90.00
_cell.angle_gamma   90.00
#
_symmetry.space_group_name_H-M   'P 1'
#
loop_
_entity.id
_entity.type
_entity.pdbx_description
1 polymer ?
#
loop_
_entity_poly.entity_id
_entity_poly.type
_entity_poly.pdbx_seq_one_letter_code
_entity_poly.pdbx_strand_id
1 'polypeptide(L)'
;MSLERDLELLYELTSLRFIKRTWTQFLSPGMENDAEHHFRVAWIALTFAKMEGIQDIGKVARMALVHDIAESRTGDVHYVSREYTKRMENEAIHEILRETGAENELLELWKEYEKRESPESKIVKDADNLAVNMELQEQAAMGNPVKNVWTENRKFIYENKLFTPSAKRLWEAIDKSNPHDWHLNARNRFNSGDWKK
;
A
#
# COMPACT_ATOMS: atom_id res chain seq x y z
N MET A 1 -29.45 -2.75 -6.81
CA MET A 1 -28.36 -1.75 -6.77
C MET A 1 -28.99 -0.45 -6.30
N SER A 2 -28.63 -0.01 -5.10
CA SER A 2 -29.14 1.23 -4.51
C SER A 2 -28.05 2.30 -4.64
N LEU A 3 -28.38 3.40 -5.32
CA LEU A 3 -27.49 4.56 -5.45
C LEU A 3 -27.07 5.10 -4.07
N GLU A 4 -27.96 4.97 -3.09
CA GLU A 4 -27.72 5.35 -1.70
C GLU A 4 -26.60 4.52 -1.08
N ARG A 5 -26.60 3.19 -1.27
CA ARG A 5 -25.52 2.31 -0.78
C ARG A 5 -24.19 2.57 -1.47
N ASP A 6 -24.20 2.84 -2.78
CA ASP A 6 -22.97 3.23 -3.49
C ASP A 6 -22.42 4.56 -2.97
N LEU A 7 -23.28 5.53 -2.67
CA LEU A 7 -22.88 6.81 -2.07
C LEU A 7 -22.27 6.62 -0.67
N GLU A 8 -22.90 5.81 0.17
CA GLU A 8 -22.38 5.48 1.50
C GLU A 8 -21.03 4.74 1.44
N LEU A 9 -20.86 3.80 0.50
CA LEU A 9 -19.58 3.15 0.24
C LEU A 9 -18.50 4.19 -0.09
N LEU A 10 -18.79 5.13 -0.99
CA LEU A 10 -17.83 6.18 -1.37
C LEU A 10 -17.44 7.05 -0.17
N TYR A 11 -18.39 7.43 0.70
CA TYR A 11 -18.08 8.14 1.93
C TYR A 11 -17.20 7.31 2.87
N GLU A 12 -17.53 6.04 3.08
CA GLU A 12 -16.77 5.11 3.92
C GLU A 12 -15.34 4.91 3.43
N LEU A 13 -15.13 4.64 2.13
CA LEU A 13 -13.80 4.48 1.55
C LEU A 13 -12.97 5.76 1.71
N THR A 14 -13.58 6.93 1.51
CA THR A 14 -12.82 8.19 1.68
C THR A 14 -12.46 8.45 3.14
N SER A 15 -13.14 7.85 4.11
CA SER A 15 -12.85 8.02 5.53
C SER A 15 -11.50 7.41 5.95
N LEU A 16 -10.93 6.49 5.16
CA LEU A 16 -9.59 5.94 5.35
C LEU A 16 -8.50 7.01 5.49
N ARG A 17 -8.70 8.20 4.93
CA ARG A 17 -7.78 9.35 5.10
C ARG A 17 -7.63 9.81 6.56
N PHE A 18 -8.60 9.47 7.40
CA PHE A 18 -8.63 9.79 8.82
C PHE A 18 -8.08 8.66 9.70
N ILE A 19 -7.78 7.49 9.12
CA ILE A 19 -7.18 6.36 9.83
C ILE A 19 -5.66 6.46 9.65
N LYS A 20 -4.96 6.80 10.74
CA LYS A 20 -3.50 6.82 10.75
C LYS A 20 -2.97 5.40 10.84
N ARG A 21 -1.95 5.10 10.04
CA ARG A 21 -1.24 3.83 10.18
C ARG A 21 -0.71 3.68 11.60
N THR A 22 -1.02 2.56 12.20
CA THR A 22 -0.71 2.25 13.60
C THR A 22 0.78 2.19 13.90
N TRP A 23 1.63 2.10 12.88
CA TRP A 23 3.07 2.28 12.99
C TRP A 23 3.46 3.61 13.65
N THR A 24 2.60 4.64 13.59
CA THR A 24 2.80 5.91 14.33
C THR A 24 2.97 5.72 15.83
N GLN A 25 2.48 4.61 16.40
CA GLN A 25 2.70 4.26 17.81
C GLN A 25 4.19 4.07 18.11
N PHE A 26 4.98 3.67 17.12
CA PHE A 26 6.40 3.43 17.26
C PHE A 26 7.19 4.61 16.68
N LEU A 27 7.92 5.30 17.56
CA LEU A 27 8.85 6.40 17.24
C LEU A 27 8.20 7.74 16.83
N SER A 28 6.87 7.80 16.70
CA SER A 28 6.07 9.01 16.41
C SER A 28 6.49 9.88 15.20
N PRO A 29 7.15 9.38 14.12
CA PRO A 29 7.25 10.21 12.93
C PRO A 29 5.87 10.42 12.29
N GLY A 30 5.72 11.49 11.51
CA GLY A 30 4.54 11.67 10.67
C GLY A 30 4.49 10.58 9.61
N MET A 31 3.79 9.48 9.91
CA MET A 31 3.53 8.39 8.98
C MET A 31 2.29 8.66 8.14
N GLU A 32 2.20 7.95 7.03
CA GLU A 32 1.07 7.95 6.13
C GLU A 32 -0.23 7.49 6.85
N ASN A 33 -1.36 7.90 6.30
CA ASN A 33 -2.67 7.33 6.62
C ASN A 33 -3.02 6.21 5.64
N ASP A 34 -4.08 5.46 5.92
CA ASP A 34 -4.44 4.29 5.11
C ASP A 34 -4.79 4.68 3.66
N ALA A 35 -5.37 5.86 3.42
CA ALA A 35 -5.63 6.32 2.05
C ALA A 35 -4.35 6.65 1.27
N GLU A 36 -3.35 7.24 1.93
CA GLU A 36 -2.01 7.49 1.34
C GLU A 36 -1.30 6.16 1.02
N HIS A 37 -1.39 5.18 1.93
CA HIS A 37 -0.89 3.81 1.70
C HIS A 37 -1.54 3.17 0.48
N HIS A 38 -2.89 3.17 0.40
CA HIS A 38 -3.62 2.62 -0.75
C HIS A 38 -3.19 3.25 -2.06
N PHE A 39 -3.02 4.58 -2.08
CA PHE A 39 -2.53 5.30 -3.26
C PHE A 39 -1.14 4.81 -3.68
N ARG A 40 -0.21 4.71 -2.72
CA ARG A 40 1.14 4.22 -2.97
C ARG A 40 1.15 2.77 -3.46
N VAL A 41 0.42 1.88 -2.80
CA VAL A 41 0.30 0.46 -3.18
C VAL A 41 -0.23 0.32 -4.60
N ALA A 42 -1.27 1.07 -4.98
CA ALA A 42 -1.83 1.02 -6.33
C ALA A 42 -0.77 1.39 -7.39
N TRP A 43 -0.02 2.48 -7.20
CA TRP A 43 1.01 2.89 -8.15
C TRP A 43 2.20 1.93 -8.24
N ILE A 44 2.61 1.38 -7.09
CA ILE A 44 3.65 0.36 -7.04
C ILE A 44 3.18 -0.90 -7.79
N ALA A 45 1.98 -1.41 -7.48
CA ALA A 45 1.41 -2.60 -8.10
C ALA A 45 1.27 -2.45 -9.62
N LEU A 46 0.78 -1.29 -10.10
CA LEU A 46 0.67 -0.96 -11.52
C LEU A 46 2.03 -0.95 -12.23
N THR A 47 3.06 -0.44 -11.57
CA THR A 47 4.42 -0.40 -12.12
C THR A 47 4.97 -1.81 -12.29
N PHE A 48 4.75 -2.69 -11.30
CA PHE A 48 5.23 -4.07 -11.34
C PHE A 48 4.45 -5.01 -12.22
N ALA A 49 3.14 -4.85 -12.28
CA ALA A 49 2.30 -5.67 -13.14
C ALA A 49 2.82 -5.63 -14.59
N LYS A 50 3.28 -4.46 -15.05
CA LYS A 50 3.96 -4.33 -16.34
C LYS A 50 5.31 -5.04 -16.40
N MET A 51 6.12 -4.97 -15.35
CA MET A 51 7.44 -5.63 -15.30
C MET A 51 7.34 -7.17 -15.27
N GLU A 52 6.30 -7.71 -14.65
CA GLU A 52 6.01 -9.15 -14.56
C GLU A 52 5.16 -9.65 -15.74
N GLY A 53 4.82 -8.79 -16.70
CA GLY A 53 4.06 -9.18 -17.90
C GLY A 53 2.59 -9.54 -17.65
N ILE A 54 1.98 -9.04 -16.56
CA ILE A 54 0.57 -9.21 -16.27
C ILE A 54 -0.27 -8.58 -17.38
N GLN A 55 -1.24 -9.35 -17.87
CA GLN A 55 -2.14 -8.92 -18.93
C GLN A 55 -3.28 -8.04 -18.40
N ASP A 56 -3.92 -8.46 -17.30
CA ASP A 56 -5.03 -7.71 -16.70
C ASP A 56 -4.54 -6.71 -15.64
N ILE A 57 -3.99 -5.60 -16.12
CA ILE A 57 -3.58 -4.47 -15.26
C ILE A 57 -4.78 -3.87 -14.51
N GLY A 58 -5.98 -3.93 -15.10
CA GLY A 58 -7.20 -3.41 -14.48
C GLY A 58 -7.58 -4.21 -13.24
N LYS A 59 -7.39 -5.54 -13.25
CA LYS A 59 -7.56 -6.39 -12.08
C LYS A 59 -6.56 -6.04 -10.98
N VAL A 60 -5.29 -5.84 -11.30
CA VAL A 60 -4.26 -5.42 -10.32
C VAL A 60 -4.65 -4.09 -9.66
N ALA A 61 -5.10 -3.11 -10.45
CA ALA A 61 -5.51 -1.81 -9.93
C ALA A 61 -6.70 -1.92 -8.96
N ARG A 62 -7.76 -2.63 -9.35
CA ARG A 62 -8.95 -2.84 -8.52
C ARG A 62 -8.62 -3.64 -7.26
N MET A 63 -7.78 -4.65 -7.37
CA MET A 63 -7.32 -5.45 -6.23
C MET A 63 -6.49 -4.62 -5.24
N ALA A 64 -5.60 -3.76 -5.72
CA ALA A 64 -4.87 -2.82 -4.86
C ALA A 64 -5.80 -1.81 -4.17
N LEU A 65 -6.88 -1.38 -4.82
CA LEU A 65 -7.85 -0.47 -4.20
C LEU A 65 -8.71 -1.15 -3.12
N VAL A 66 -8.98 -2.46 -3.22
CA VAL A 66 -9.84 -3.18 -2.28
C VAL A 66 -9.07 -3.85 -1.13
N HIS A 67 -7.75 -4.00 -1.25
CA HIS A 67 -6.97 -4.92 -0.42
C HIS A 67 -7.16 -4.75 1.10
N ASP A 68 -7.17 -3.50 1.59
CA ASP A 68 -7.26 -3.16 3.00
C ASP A 68 -8.52 -2.31 3.33
N ILE A 69 -9.55 -2.27 2.48
CA ILE A 69 -10.74 -1.42 2.75
C ILE A 69 -11.54 -1.89 3.98
N ALA A 70 -11.36 -3.14 4.41
CA ALA A 70 -11.91 -3.66 5.65
C ALA A 70 -11.43 -2.87 6.89
N GLU A 71 -10.24 -2.25 6.80
CA GLU A 71 -9.64 -1.45 7.86
C GLU A 71 -10.44 -0.16 8.16
N SER A 72 -11.34 0.26 7.25
CA SER A 72 -12.34 1.30 7.54
C SER A 72 -13.22 0.99 8.77
N ARG A 73 -13.42 -0.30 9.07
CA ARG A 73 -14.19 -0.77 10.23
C ARG A 73 -13.33 -1.48 11.28
N THR A 74 -12.33 -2.25 10.87
CA THR A 74 -11.50 -3.02 11.79
C THR A 74 -10.30 -2.24 12.33
N GLY A 75 -9.98 -1.10 11.72
CA GLY A 75 -8.74 -0.36 11.92
C GLY A 75 -7.51 -1.07 11.33
N ASP A 76 -6.47 -0.28 11.04
CA ASP A 76 -5.12 -0.81 10.80
C ASP A 76 -4.57 -1.43 12.10
N VAL A 77 -3.75 -2.48 11.97
CA VAL A 77 -3.20 -3.22 13.12
C VAL A 77 -1.74 -3.63 12.85
N HIS A 78 -0.80 -3.00 13.56
CA HIS A 78 0.63 -3.35 13.57
C HIS A 78 0.93 -4.73 14.17
N TYR A 79 2.17 -5.21 13.98
CA TYR A 79 2.59 -6.58 14.37
C TYR A 79 2.34 -6.96 15.83
N VAL A 80 2.45 -6.03 16.79
CA VAL A 80 2.17 -6.35 18.20
C VAL A 80 0.66 -6.54 18.41
N SER A 81 -0.17 -5.62 17.93
CA SER A 81 -1.63 -5.73 18.11
C SER A 81 -2.24 -6.90 17.32
N ARG A 82 -1.61 -7.34 16.22
CA ARG A 82 -2.07 -8.54 15.48
C ARG A 82 -2.09 -9.82 16.33
N GLU A 83 -1.27 -9.91 17.37
CA GLU A 83 -1.27 -11.06 18.30
C GLU A 83 -2.41 -10.99 19.32
N TYR A 84 -2.97 -9.81 19.58
CA TYR A 84 -3.91 -9.57 20.68
C TYR A 84 -5.28 -9.05 20.22
N THR A 85 -5.43 -8.75 18.93
CA THR A 85 -6.65 -8.20 18.34
C THR A 85 -7.23 -9.16 17.32
N LYS A 86 -8.45 -9.63 17.56
CA LYS A 86 -9.23 -10.38 16.57
C LYS A 86 -9.84 -9.39 15.56
N ARG A 87 -9.31 -9.37 14.34
CA ARG A 87 -9.87 -8.58 13.23
C ARG A 87 -11.00 -9.37 12.56
N MET A 88 -12.19 -8.77 12.45
CA MET A 88 -13.35 -9.38 11.78
C MET A 88 -13.44 -8.91 10.33
N GLU A 89 -12.34 -8.99 9.57
CA GLU A 89 -12.24 -8.35 8.25
C GLU A 89 -13.16 -8.97 7.21
N ASN A 90 -13.32 -10.30 7.25
CA ASN A 90 -14.26 -10.98 6.37
C ASN A 90 -15.70 -10.52 6.63
N GLU A 91 -16.08 -10.33 7.90
CA GLU A 91 -17.41 -9.80 8.24
C GLU A 91 -17.53 -8.33 7.81
N ALA A 92 -16.49 -7.53 8.05
CA ALA A 92 -16.44 -6.13 7.69
C ALA A 92 -16.58 -5.92 6.18
N ILE A 93 -15.78 -6.61 5.35
CA ILE A 93 -15.83 -6.45 3.89
C ILE A 93 -17.19 -6.85 3.31
N HIS A 94 -17.82 -7.90 3.86
CA HIS A 94 -19.18 -8.29 3.48
C HIS A 94 -20.19 -7.19 3.79
N GLU A 95 -20.12 -6.56 4.96
CA GLU A 95 -21.03 -5.48 5.35
C GLU A 95 -20.70 -4.12 4.67
N ILE A 96 -19.44 -3.86 4.34
CA ILE A 96 -19.01 -2.68 3.55
C ILE A 96 -19.63 -2.72 2.16
N LEU A 97 -19.57 -3.89 1.53
CA LEU A 97 -19.96 -4.07 0.14
C LEU A 97 -21.44 -4.45 -0.05
N ARG A 98 -22.14 -4.88 0.99
CA ARG A 98 -23.55 -5.30 0.92
C ARG A 98 -24.41 -4.26 0.20
N GLU A 99 -25.18 -4.74 -0.78
CA GLU A 99 -26.17 -4.03 -1.59
C GLU A 99 -25.61 -2.91 -2.49
N THR A 100 -24.27 -2.80 -2.58
CA THR A 100 -23.57 -1.89 -3.50
C THR A 100 -23.55 -2.49 -4.92
N GLY A 101 -23.39 -1.65 -5.93
CA GLY A 101 -23.21 -2.09 -7.32
C GLY A 101 -21.91 -2.88 -7.55
N ALA A 102 -20.94 -2.74 -6.65
CA ALA A 102 -19.62 -3.35 -6.74
C ALA A 102 -19.47 -4.62 -5.87
N GLU A 103 -20.54 -5.07 -5.21
CA GLU A 103 -20.48 -6.08 -4.15
C GLU A 103 -19.74 -7.36 -4.57
N ASN A 104 -20.26 -8.04 -5.59
CA ASN A 104 -19.72 -9.32 -6.02
C ASN A 104 -18.29 -9.20 -6.56
N GLU A 105 -18.01 -8.15 -7.34
CA GLU A 105 -16.71 -7.95 -7.97
C GLU A 105 -15.63 -7.70 -6.90
N LEU A 106 -15.85 -6.72 -6.02
CA LEU A 106 -14.86 -6.33 -5.01
C LEU A 106 -14.67 -7.42 -3.95
N LEU A 107 -15.74 -8.13 -3.59
CA LEU A 107 -15.65 -9.23 -2.64
C LEU A 107 -14.83 -10.40 -3.19
N GLU A 108 -15.03 -10.77 -4.46
CA GLU A 108 -14.22 -11.83 -5.08
C GLU A 108 -12.76 -11.40 -5.25
N LEU A 109 -12.49 -10.15 -5.61
CA LEU A 109 -11.13 -9.61 -5.65
C LEU A 109 -10.46 -9.62 -4.28
N TRP A 110 -11.19 -9.23 -3.22
CA TRP A 110 -10.67 -9.24 -1.85
C TRP A 110 -10.36 -10.67 -1.38
N LYS A 111 -11.26 -11.64 -1.61
CA LYS A 111 -11.01 -13.05 -1.29
C LYS A 111 -9.82 -13.62 -2.06
N GLU A 112 -9.71 -13.30 -3.35
CA GLU A 112 -8.59 -13.72 -4.18
C GLU A 112 -7.28 -13.12 -3.68
N TYR A 113 -7.29 -11.83 -3.34
CA TYR A 113 -6.20 -11.16 -2.66
C TYR A 113 -5.82 -12.01 -1.44
N GLU A 114 -6.71 -12.19 -0.46
CA GLU A 114 -6.42 -12.84 0.83
C GLU A 114 -5.82 -14.25 0.71
N LYS A 115 -6.19 -15.02 -0.31
CA LYS A 115 -5.60 -16.34 -0.56
C LYS A 115 -4.17 -16.28 -1.10
N ARG A 116 -3.78 -15.18 -1.75
CA ARG A 116 -2.46 -14.95 -2.37
C ARG A 116 -2.10 -16.02 -3.41
N GLU A 117 -3.08 -16.52 -4.15
CA GLU A 117 -2.88 -17.63 -5.10
C GLU A 117 -2.52 -17.15 -6.51
N SER A 118 -3.15 -16.06 -6.96
CA SER A 118 -2.96 -15.50 -8.29
C SER A 118 -1.68 -14.66 -8.44
N PRO A 119 -1.14 -14.51 -9.67
CA PRO A 119 -0.07 -13.56 -9.93
C PRO A 119 -0.42 -12.12 -9.50
N GLU A 120 -1.66 -11.68 -9.74
CA GLU A 120 -2.13 -10.34 -9.39
C GLU A 120 -2.14 -10.13 -7.87
N SER A 121 -2.66 -11.08 -7.09
CA SER A 121 -2.69 -11.00 -5.62
C SER A 121 -1.30 -10.97 -4.99
N LYS A 122 -0.36 -11.73 -5.56
CA LYS A 122 1.04 -11.71 -5.15
C LYS A 122 1.71 -10.37 -5.45
N ILE A 123 1.44 -9.79 -6.61
CA ILE A 123 1.96 -8.46 -6.98
C ILE A 123 1.41 -7.37 -6.07
N VAL A 124 0.11 -7.38 -5.77
CA VAL A 124 -0.48 -6.41 -4.83
C VAL A 124 0.13 -6.58 -3.44
N LYS A 125 0.36 -7.82 -2.99
CA LYS A 125 1.00 -8.06 -1.69
C LYS A 125 2.48 -7.65 -1.64
N ASP A 126 3.21 -7.84 -2.73
CA ASP A 126 4.57 -7.31 -2.87
C ASP A 126 4.56 -5.78 -2.82
N ALA A 127 3.62 -5.14 -3.51
CA ALA A 127 3.45 -3.70 -3.52
C ALA A 127 3.13 -3.13 -2.14
N ASP A 128 2.24 -3.79 -1.38
CA ASP A 128 1.93 -3.48 0.02
C ASP A 128 3.19 -3.50 0.91
N ASN A 129 4.01 -4.56 0.80
CA ASN A 129 5.26 -4.62 1.54
C ASN A 129 6.24 -3.51 1.13
N LEU A 130 6.36 -3.22 -0.17
CA LEU A 130 7.31 -2.24 -0.70
C LEU A 130 6.88 -0.79 -0.41
N ALA A 131 5.58 -0.52 -0.29
CA ALA A 131 5.08 0.77 0.16
C ALA A 131 5.67 1.15 1.52
N VAL A 132 5.74 0.19 2.45
CA VAL A 132 6.40 0.37 3.76
C VAL A 132 7.90 0.67 3.60
N ASN A 133 8.62 0.00 2.69
CA ASN A 133 10.04 0.31 2.47
C ASN A 133 10.26 1.71 1.92
N MET A 134 9.39 2.18 1.02
CA MET A 134 9.46 3.54 0.49
C MET A 134 9.25 4.55 1.61
N GLU A 135 8.24 4.36 2.45
CA GLU A 135 8.02 5.21 3.62
C GLU A 135 9.25 5.24 4.53
N LEU A 136 9.82 4.07 4.87
CA LEU A 136 11.03 4.01 5.71
C LEU A 136 12.21 4.75 5.09
N GLN A 137 12.35 4.73 3.77
CA GLN A 137 13.40 5.48 3.06
C GLN A 137 13.15 7.00 3.13
N GLU A 138 11.91 7.44 2.98
CA GLU A 138 11.51 8.85 3.18
C GLU A 138 11.79 9.31 4.61
N GLN A 139 11.43 8.49 5.61
CA GLN A 139 11.71 8.77 7.01
C GLN A 139 13.22 8.85 7.28
N ALA A 140 14.02 7.95 6.71
CA ALA A 140 15.47 8.00 6.82
C ALA A 140 16.06 9.28 6.20
N ALA A 141 15.53 9.73 5.06
CA ALA A 141 15.93 11.00 4.43
C ALA A 141 15.58 12.22 5.29
N MET A 142 14.51 12.13 6.10
CA MET A 142 14.16 13.13 7.11
C MET A 142 15.03 13.04 8.40
N GLY A 143 15.96 12.08 8.47
CA GLY A 143 16.82 11.86 9.63
C GLY A 143 16.19 10.99 10.73
N ASN A 144 15.01 10.41 10.49
CA ASN A 144 14.36 9.55 11.47
C ASN A 144 15.04 8.16 11.51
N PRO A 145 15.32 7.61 12.71
CA PRO A 145 16.07 6.36 12.85
C PRO A 145 15.22 5.11 12.60
N VAL A 146 13.92 5.26 12.29
CA VAL A 146 12.95 4.16 12.20
C VAL A 146 13.38 3.06 11.23
N LYS A 147 13.98 3.42 10.09
CA LYS A 147 14.53 2.45 9.13
C LYS A 147 15.57 1.53 9.78
N ASN A 148 16.46 2.09 10.60
CA ASN A 148 17.53 1.34 11.26
C ASN A 148 16.95 0.38 12.32
N VAL A 149 15.95 0.82 13.08
CA VAL A 149 15.30 0.01 14.11
C VAL A 149 14.63 -1.24 13.50
N TRP A 150 14.08 -1.11 12.29
CA TRP A 150 13.29 -2.19 11.66
C TRP A 150 14.10 -3.07 10.70
N THR A 151 15.42 -2.90 10.63
CA THR A 151 16.29 -3.60 9.67
C THR A 151 16.07 -5.11 9.65
N GLU A 152 16.08 -5.78 10.81
CA GLU A 152 15.91 -7.24 10.89
C GLU A 152 14.50 -7.68 10.48
N ASN A 153 13.46 -6.96 10.93
CA ASN A 153 12.08 -7.22 10.54
C ASN A 153 11.92 -7.10 9.02
N ARG A 154 12.48 -6.04 8.41
CA ARG A 154 12.39 -5.81 6.98
C ARG A 154 13.21 -6.84 6.19
N LYS A 155 14.38 -7.26 6.69
CA LYS A 155 15.16 -8.36 6.10
C LYS A 155 14.36 -9.66 6.04
N PHE A 156 13.64 -10.00 7.11
CA PHE A 156 12.76 -11.17 7.11
C PHE A 156 11.68 -11.09 6.03
N ILE A 157 11.07 -9.91 5.81
CA ILE A 157 10.09 -9.70 4.74
C ILE A 157 10.73 -9.92 3.36
N TYR A 158 11.91 -9.34 3.10
CA TYR A 158 12.62 -9.50 1.82
C TYR A 158 12.91 -10.98 1.51
N GLU A 159 13.36 -11.75 2.50
CA GLU A 159 13.76 -13.14 2.32
C GLU A 159 12.56 -14.09 2.18
N ASN A 160 11.47 -13.84 2.91
CA ASN A 160 10.42 -14.84 3.13
C ASN A 160 9.02 -14.44 2.66
N LYS A 161 8.78 -13.16 2.37
CA LYS A 161 7.41 -12.64 2.14
C LYS A 161 7.21 -11.98 0.78
N LEU A 162 8.29 -11.71 0.03
CA LEU A 162 8.18 -11.26 -1.36
C LEU A 162 8.00 -12.44 -2.32
N PHE A 163 7.07 -12.30 -3.26
CA PHE A 163 6.72 -13.34 -4.21
C PHE A 163 7.47 -13.23 -5.53
N THR A 164 7.66 -12.01 -6.04
CA THR A 164 8.12 -11.79 -7.41
C THR A 164 9.59 -11.35 -7.50
N PRO A 165 10.30 -11.71 -8.60
CA PRO A 165 11.65 -11.20 -8.84
C PRO A 165 11.71 -9.67 -8.99
N SER A 166 10.71 -9.04 -9.62
CA SER A 166 10.67 -7.57 -9.72
C SER A 166 10.55 -6.89 -8.36
N ALA A 167 9.78 -7.46 -7.42
CA ALA A 167 9.67 -6.91 -6.07
C ALA A 167 11.02 -6.89 -5.35
N LYS A 168 11.81 -7.97 -5.43
CA LYS A 168 13.17 -8.01 -4.86
C LYS A 168 14.10 -6.98 -5.50
N ARG A 169 14.05 -6.82 -6.82
CA ARG A 169 14.84 -5.80 -7.51
C ARG A 169 14.47 -4.38 -7.09
N LEU A 170 13.18 -4.07 -6.94
CA LEU A 170 12.78 -2.73 -6.50
C LEU A 170 13.12 -2.50 -5.03
N TRP A 171 13.00 -3.51 -4.17
CA TRP A 171 13.44 -3.40 -2.78
C TRP A 171 14.88 -2.89 -2.71
N GLU A 172 15.79 -3.53 -3.44
CA GLU A 172 17.20 -3.15 -3.50
C GLU A 172 17.40 -1.76 -4.11
N ALA A 173 16.56 -1.36 -5.06
CA ALA A 173 16.58 -0.02 -5.63
C ALA A 173 16.10 1.05 -4.62
N ILE A 174 15.03 0.78 -3.87
CA ILE A 174 14.51 1.66 -2.82
C ILE A 174 15.59 1.88 -1.75
N ASP A 175 16.26 0.82 -1.31
CA ASP A 175 17.30 0.91 -0.27
C ASP A 175 18.50 1.77 -0.69
N LYS A 176 18.76 1.87 -1.99
CA LYS A 176 19.86 2.69 -2.56
C LYS A 176 19.39 4.07 -3.05
N SER A 177 18.09 4.34 -3.04
CA SER A 177 17.51 5.56 -3.61
C SER A 177 17.63 6.76 -2.68
N ASN A 178 17.59 7.97 -3.24
CA ASN A 178 17.29 9.18 -2.47
C ASN A 178 15.88 9.68 -2.87
N PRO A 179 14.92 9.77 -1.93
CA PRO A 179 13.57 10.27 -2.22
C PRO A 179 13.51 11.67 -2.83
N HIS A 180 14.60 12.44 -2.76
CA HIS A 180 14.70 13.76 -3.37
C HIS A 180 15.20 13.77 -4.82
N ASP A 181 15.69 12.64 -5.34
CA ASP A 181 16.26 12.57 -6.68
C ASP A 181 15.27 13.01 -7.76
N TRP A 182 13.98 12.70 -7.60
CA TRP A 182 12.98 13.01 -8.63
C TRP A 182 12.85 14.52 -8.87
N HIS A 183 12.94 15.37 -7.85
CA HIS A 183 12.77 16.82 -8.01
C HIS A 183 14.11 17.54 -8.21
N LEU A 184 15.20 17.01 -7.64
CA LEU A 184 16.55 17.55 -7.82
C LEU A 184 17.09 17.30 -9.23
N ASN A 185 16.86 16.09 -9.77
CA ASN A 185 17.38 15.69 -11.08
C ASN A 185 16.40 15.96 -12.23
N ALA A 186 15.11 16.16 -11.95
CA ALA A 186 14.15 16.57 -12.98
C ALA A 186 14.50 17.96 -13.55
N ARG A 187 14.07 18.23 -14.79
CA ARG A 187 14.13 19.60 -15.33
C ARG A 187 13.36 20.54 -14.41
N ASN A 188 14.08 21.44 -13.78
CA ASN A 188 13.54 22.45 -12.89
C ASN A 188 14.18 23.81 -13.19
N ARG A 189 13.68 24.86 -12.54
CA ARG A 189 14.15 26.23 -12.79
C ARG A 189 15.66 26.41 -12.54
N PHE A 190 16.21 25.66 -11.58
CA PHE A 190 17.61 25.75 -11.19
C PHE A 190 18.56 25.06 -12.18
N ASN A 191 18.26 23.83 -12.62
CA ASN A 191 19.19 23.04 -13.43
C ASN A 191 19.00 23.18 -14.96
N SER A 192 17.80 23.58 -15.39
CA SER A 192 17.39 23.58 -16.80
C SER A 192 16.57 24.78 -17.22
N GLY A 193 16.15 25.61 -16.27
CA GLY A 193 15.34 26.79 -16.50
C GLY A 193 16.15 28.09 -16.44
N ASP A 194 15.45 29.17 -16.10
CA ASP A 194 15.92 30.55 -16.18
C ASP A 194 16.95 30.95 -15.12
N TRP A 195 17.21 30.11 -14.12
CA TRP A 195 18.26 30.34 -13.12
C TRP A 195 19.56 29.63 -13.46
N LYS A 196 19.58 28.89 -14.56
CA LYS A 196 20.78 28.21 -15.05
C LYS A 196 21.79 29.26 -15.50
N LYS A 197 22.91 29.37 -14.76
CA LYS A 197 24.09 30.12 -15.22
C LYS A 197 24.73 29.40 -16.41
#